data_AF-A0A6H1QBA6-F1
#
_entry.id   AF-A0A6H1QBA6-F1
#
_cell.length_a   1.000
_cell.length_b   1.000
_cell.length_c   1.000
_cell.angle_alpha   90.00
_cell.angle_beta   90.00
_cell.angle_gamma   90.00
#
_symmetry.space_group_name_H-M   'P 1'
#
loop_
_entity.id
_entity.type
_entity.pdbx_description
1 polymer ?
#
loop_
_entity_poly.entity_id
_entity_poly.type
_entity_poly.pdbx_seq_one_letter_code
_entity_poly.pdbx_strand_id
1 'polypeptide(L)'
;MTPFEKICSRMEIPSGIGPEIPYVQLGFVSDDQSTGADAAVEWLEGDDDHRIRVSVSEWKKGEAGVIREPVLQVEFSASSGELLVPTDEGGDVMVDLLLSMQGMRVYGGDDATA
;
A
#
# COMPACT_ATOMS: atom_id res chain seq x y z
N MET A 1 9.13 -9.14 -13.73
CA MET A 1 8.49 -8.74 -12.47
C MET A 1 8.98 -7.36 -12.09
N THR A 2 8.17 -6.37 -12.41
CA THR A 2 8.38 -4.94 -12.10
C THR A 2 8.29 -4.73 -10.57
N PRO A 3 8.76 -3.59 -10.05
CA PRO A 3 8.58 -3.24 -8.64
C PRO A 3 7.13 -3.39 -8.16
N PHE A 4 6.16 -2.88 -8.92
CA PHE A 4 4.75 -3.00 -8.54
C PHE A 4 4.24 -4.45 -8.54
N GLU A 5 4.61 -5.26 -9.54
CA GLU A 5 4.24 -6.68 -9.58
C GLU A 5 4.79 -7.46 -8.37
N LYS A 6 5.98 -7.09 -7.86
CA LYS A 6 6.53 -7.69 -6.62
C LYS A 6 5.64 -7.40 -5.41
N ILE A 7 5.13 -6.18 -5.28
CA ILE A 7 4.24 -5.78 -4.17
C ILE A 7 2.94 -6.57 -4.26
N CYS A 8 2.31 -6.57 -5.44
CA CYS A 8 1.05 -7.29 -5.64
C CYS A 8 1.17 -8.77 -5.32
N SER A 9 2.25 -9.41 -5.78
CA SER A 9 2.52 -10.81 -5.46
C SER A 9 2.77 -11.06 -3.97
N ARG A 10 3.42 -10.12 -3.26
CA ARG A 10 3.79 -10.33 -1.86
C ARG A 10 2.63 -10.07 -0.89
N MET A 11 1.77 -9.12 -1.24
CA MET A 11 0.67 -8.62 -0.41
C MET A 11 -0.69 -9.14 -0.84
N GLU A 12 -0.74 -10.03 -1.84
CA GLU A 12 -1.97 -10.61 -2.39
C GLU A 12 -2.96 -9.53 -2.88
N ILE A 13 -2.43 -8.41 -3.39
CA ILE A 13 -3.25 -7.35 -3.97
C ILE A 13 -3.89 -7.89 -5.26
N PRO A 14 -5.21 -7.68 -5.46
CA PRO A 14 -5.88 -8.07 -6.68
C PRO A 14 -5.12 -7.60 -7.93
N SER A 15 -4.95 -8.50 -8.89
CA SER A 15 -4.48 -8.11 -10.23
C SER A 15 -5.49 -7.15 -10.85
N GLY A 16 -5.04 -6.01 -11.39
CA GLY A 16 -5.90 -5.09 -12.12
C GLY A 16 -6.25 -3.78 -11.40
N ILE A 17 -5.43 -3.33 -10.44
CA ILE A 17 -5.48 -1.93 -9.98
C ILE A 17 -5.47 -1.00 -11.20
N GLY A 18 -6.49 -0.16 -11.31
CA GLY A 18 -6.82 0.55 -12.55
C GLY A 18 -8.16 1.28 -12.42
N PRO A 19 -8.73 1.81 -13.50
CA PRO A 19 -9.98 2.57 -13.44
C PRO A 19 -11.18 1.76 -12.89
N GLU A 20 -11.19 0.43 -13.10
CA GLU A 20 -12.25 -0.46 -12.59
C GLU A 20 -12.04 -0.87 -11.13
N ILE A 21 -10.78 -0.94 -10.68
CA ILE A 21 -10.39 -1.20 -9.29
C ILE A 21 -9.44 -0.08 -8.85
N PRO A 22 -9.96 1.14 -8.60
CA PRO A 22 -9.12 2.32 -8.40
C PRO A 22 -8.51 2.36 -7.00
N TYR A 23 -8.93 1.47 -6.10
CA TYR A 23 -8.55 1.52 -4.70
C TYR A 23 -8.57 0.13 -4.07
N VAL A 24 -7.50 -0.21 -3.36
CA VAL A 24 -7.42 -1.36 -2.46
C VAL A 24 -6.83 -0.93 -1.13
N GLN A 25 -7.45 -1.36 -0.04
CA GLN A 25 -6.95 -1.12 1.31
C GLN A 25 -6.41 -2.42 1.89
N LEU A 26 -5.23 -2.35 2.48
CA LEU A 26 -4.63 -3.41 3.28
C LEU A 26 -4.48 -2.94 4.71
N GLY A 27 -4.40 -3.90 5.63
CA GLY A 27 -4.00 -3.59 6.98
C GLY A 27 -3.53 -4.78 7.79
N PHE A 28 -2.95 -4.43 8.91
CA PHE A 28 -2.44 -5.31 9.94
C PHE A 28 -2.89 -4.76 11.29
N VAL A 29 -3.31 -5.66 12.18
CA VAL A 29 -3.67 -5.33 13.56
C VAL A 29 -2.88 -6.23 14.47
N SER A 30 -2.22 -5.63 15.46
CA SER A 30 -1.51 -6.38 16.51
C SER A 30 -2.46 -7.26 17.33
N ASP A 31 -1.95 -8.33 17.94
CA ASP A 31 -2.76 -9.28 18.72
C ASP A 31 -3.47 -8.63 19.91
N ASP A 32 -2.83 -7.64 20.56
CA ASP A 32 -3.43 -6.87 21.66
C ASP A 32 -4.39 -5.77 21.18
N GLN A 33 -4.52 -5.63 19.87
CA GLN A 33 -5.35 -4.64 19.16
C GLN A 33 -5.03 -3.20 19.57
N SER A 34 -3.86 -2.93 20.14
CA SER A 34 -3.46 -1.59 20.58
C SER A 34 -2.80 -0.79 19.46
N THR A 35 -2.19 -1.47 18.51
CA THR A 35 -1.54 -0.88 17.33
C THR A 35 -1.93 -1.60 16.05
N GLY A 36 -1.68 -0.94 14.93
CA GLY A 36 -1.78 -1.55 13.62
C GLY A 36 -1.16 -0.67 12.56
N ALA A 37 -1.26 -1.12 11.32
CA ALA A 37 -0.79 -0.39 10.16
C ALA A 37 -1.77 -0.61 9.00
N ASP A 38 -1.90 0.40 8.17
CA ASP A 38 -2.83 0.44 7.05
C ASP A 38 -2.07 0.90 5.82
N ALA A 39 -2.28 0.23 4.69
CA ALA A 39 -1.75 0.65 3.40
C ALA A 39 -2.88 0.84 2.38
N ALA A 40 -2.91 1.99 1.73
CA ALA A 40 -3.81 2.30 0.63
C ALA A 40 -3.05 2.16 -0.69
N VAL A 41 -3.64 1.46 -1.66
CA VAL A 41 -3.15 1.31 -3.02
C VAL A 41 -4.16 1.95 -3.96
N GLU A 42 -3.78 3.05 -4.59
CA GLU A 42 -4.68 3.94 -5.31
C GLU A 42 -4.23 4.10 -6.76
N TRP A 43 -5.14 3.90 -7.71
CA TRP A 43 -4.93 4.31 -9.09
C TRP A 43 -5.28 5.80 -9.22
N LEU A 44 -4.34 6.55 -9.79
CA LEU A 44 -4.45 7.99 -9.99
C LEU A 44 -4.41 8.27 -11.49
N GLU A 45 -5.47 8.90 -11.98
CA GLU A 45 -5.49 9.44 -13.33
C GLU A 45 -4.38 10.51 -13.47
N GLY A 46 -3.79 10.56 -14.65
CA GLY A 46 -2.67 11.42 -14.98
C GLY A 46 -2.67 11.69 -16.48
N ASP A 47 -2.19 12.86 -16.86
CA ASP A 47 -2.32 13.36 -18.24
C ASP A 47 -1.38 12.64 -19.22
N ASP A 48 -0.13 12.36 -18.80
CA ASP A 48 0.88 11.69 -19.64
C ASP A 48 1.02 10.18 -19.33
N ASP A 49 1.00 9.81 -18.05
CA ASP A 49 0.95 8.43 -17.57
C ASP A 49 0.12 8.38 -16.29
N HIS A 50 -0.69 7.33 -16.14
CA HIS A 50 -1.42 7.08 -14.91
C HIS A 50 -0.47 6.53 -13.85
N ARG A 51 -0.82 6.71 -12.58
CA ARG A 51 0.06 6.35 -11.47
C ARG A 51 -0.65 5.42 -10.51
N ILE A 52 0.12 4.61 -9.82
CA ILE A 52 -0.36 3.83 -8.70
C ILE A 52 0.36 4.33 -7.46
N ARG A 53 -0.37 4.93 -6.52
CA ARG A 53 0.18 5.39 -5.25
C ARG A 53 -0.01 4.31 -4.20
N VAL A 54 1.04 4.05 -3.42
CA VAL A 54 0.95 3.23 -2.22
C VAL A 54 1.29 4.10 -1.01
N SER A 55 0.34 4.26 -0.12
CA SER A 55 0.46 5.10 1.09
C SER A 55 0.35 4.21 2.33
N VAL A 56 1.37 4.19 3.17
CA VAL A 56 1.41 3.41 4.41
C VAL A 56 1.32 4.33 5.61
N SER A 57 0.48 3.97 6.57
CA SER A 57 0.33 4.65 7.85
C SER A 57 0.33 3.65 8.99
N GLU A 58 0.90 4.05 10.12
CA GLU A 58 0.81 3.32 11.37
C GLU A 58 -0.23 3.98 12.27
N TRP A 59 -0.83 3.20 13.15
CA TRP A 59 -1.78 3.71 14.12
C TRP A 59 -1.64 3.04 15.48
N LYS A 60 -1.98 3.80 16.51
CA LYS A 60 -2.00 3.35 17.91
C LYS A 60 -3.23 3.87 18.63
N LYS A 61 -3.80 3.07 19.52
CA LYS A 61 -4.83 3.52 20.46
C LYS A 61 -4.17 4.36 21.55
N GLY A 62 -4.54 5.63 21.63
CA GLY A 62 -4.25 6.52 22.74
C GLY A 62 -5.48 6.73 23.63
N GLU A 63 -5.30 7.46 24.73
CA GLU A 63 -6.37 7.75 25.69
C GLU A 63 -7.56 8.51 25.08
N ALA A 64 -7.30 9.34 24.06
CA ALA A 64 -8.30 10.17 23.38
C ALA A 64 -8.83 9.56 22.06
N GLY A 65 -8.43 8.34 21.70
CA GLY A 65 -8.81 7.68 20.45
C GLY A 65 -7.62 7.13 19.66
N VAL A 66 -7.81 6.88 18.36
CA VAL A 66 -6.76 6.36 17.48
C VAL A 66 -5.92 7.51 16.94
N ILE A 67 -4.60 7.43 17.13
CA ILE A 67 -3.61 8.32 16.54
C ILE A 67 -3.04 7.63 15.31
N ARG A 68 -3.03 8.31 14.17
CA ARG A 68 -2.51 7.81 12.89
C ARG A 68 -1.32 8.66 12.47
N GLU A 69 -0.24 8.01 12.06
CA GLU A 69 1.00 8.64 11.62
C GLU A 69 1.36 8.12 10.22
N PRO A 70 1.57 8.99 9.22
CA PRO A 70 2.02 8.56 7.90
C PRO A 70 3.47 8.07 7.98
N VAL A 71 3.75 6.93 7.36
CA VAL A 71 5.08 6.29 7.39
C VAL A 71 5.78 6.45 6.06
N LEU A 72 5.11 6.08 4.97
CA LEU A 72 5.72 6.05 3.64
C LEU A 72 4.67 6.31 2.57
N GLN A 73 5.06 7.00 1.51
CA GLN A 73 4.27 7.12 0.29
C GLN A 73 5.17 6.93 -0.91
N VAL A 74 4.78 6.04 -1.81
CA VAL A 74 5.49 5.78 -3.07
C VAL A 74 4.53 5.83 -4.25
N GLU A 75 5.04 6.12 -5.44
CA GLU A 75 4.25 6.09 -6.66
C GLU A 75 4.94 5.17 -7.69
N PHE A 76 4.14 4.43 -8.44
CA PHE A 76 4.55 3.59 -9.55
C PHE A 76 3.89 4.08 -10.83
N SER A 77 4.54 3.89 -11.97
CA SER A 77 3.91 4.03 -13.28
C SER A 77 2.86 2.93 -13.42
N ALA A 78 1.62 3.29 -13.77
CA ALA A 78 0.56 2.31 -13.96
C ALA A 78 0.80 1.47 -15.24
N SER A 79 1.47 2.04 -16.25
CA SER A 79 1.74 1.36 -17.52
C SER A 79 2.94 0.43 -17.45
N SER A 80 4.01 0.82 -16.76
CA SER A 80 5.25 0.04 -16.67
C SER A 80 5.44 -0.70 -15.35
N GLY A 81 4.74 -0.31 -14.28
CA GLY A 81 4.92 -0.85 -12.93
C GLY A 81 6.25 -0.45 -12.27
N GLU A 82 7.03 0.43 -12.91
CA GLU A 82 8.29 0.94 -12.39
C GLU A 82 8.07 2.00 -11.30
N LEU A 83 8.97 2.02 -10.32
CA LEU A 83 8.94 2.97 -9.21
C LEU A 83 9.29 4.38 -9.70
N LEU A 84 8.43 5.35 -9.39
CA LEU A 84 8.60 6.76 -9.76
C LEU A 84 9.32 7.50 -8.63
N VAL A 85 10.63 7.30 -8.53
CA VAL A 85 11.51 8.00 -7.58
C VAL A 85 12.74 8.54 -8.30
N PRO A 86 13.44 9.54 -7.72
CA PRO A 86 14.75 9.94 -8.20
C PRO A 86 15.69 8.73 -8.25
N THR A 87 16.48 8.63 -9.33
CA THR A 87 17.23 7.43 -9.77
C THR A 87 18.18 6.80 -8.73
N ASP A 88 18.53 7.51 -7.65
CA ASP A 88 19.51 7.08 -6.66
C ASP A 88 18.88 6.54 -5.34
N GLU A 89 17.56 6.60 -5.18
CA GLU A 89 16.87 6.26 -3.92
C GLU A 89 15.96 5.03 -4.03
N GLY A 90 15.73 4.51 -5.24
CA GLY A 90 14.67 3.51 -5.46
C GLY A 90 14.90 2.13 -4.87
N GLY A 91 16.15 1.73 -4.62
CA GLY A 91 16.46 0.47 -3.96
C GLY A 91 16.02 0.46 -2.49
N ASP A 92 16.40 1.51 -1.75
CA ASP A 92 16.11 1.64 -0.32
C ASP A 92 14.62 1.84 -0.08
N VAL A 93 13.97 2.69 -0.89
CA VAL A 93 12.53 2.96 -0.82
C VAL A 93 11.69 1.69 -1.03
N MET A 94 12.10 0.81 -1.94
CA MET A 94 11.39 -0.45 -2.20
C MET A 94 11.55 -1.45 -1.05
N VAL A 95 12.71 -1.49 -0.40
CA VAL A 95 12.93 -2.32 0.79
C VAL A 95 12.07 -1.83 1.95
N ASP A 96 12.08 -0.52 2.21
CA ASP A 96 11.29 0.09 3.28
C ASP A 96 9.80 -0.16 3.07
N LEU A 97 9.29 -0.02 1.85
CA LEU A 97 7.89 -0.29 1.54
C LEU A 97 7.49 -1.74 1.85
N LEU A 98 8.30 -2.72 1.42
CA LEU A 98 7.99 -4.14 1.66
C LEU A 98 8.03 -4.49 3.16
N LEU A 99 8.93 -3.84 3.90
CA LEU A 99 9.00 -3.98 5.36
C LEU A 99 7.78 -3.35 6.04
N SER A 100 7.41 -2.12 5.67
CA SER A 100 6.26 -1.43 6.24
C SER A 100 4.92 -2.12 5.94
N MET A 101 4.83 -2.84 4.82
CA MET A 101 3.63 -3.60 4.44
C MET A 101 3.65 -5.06 4.93
N GLN A 102 4.72 -5.50 5.61
CA GLN A 102 4.87 -6.89 6.01
C GLN A 102 3.72 -7.33 6.94
N GLY A 103 3.08 -8.44 6.58
CA GLY A 103 2.00 -9.03 7.38
C GLY A 103 0.64 -8.38 7.17
N MET A 104 0.54 -7.33 6.35
CA MET A 104 -0.75 -6.76 5.97
C MET A 104 -1.54 -7.71 5.06
N ARG A 105 -2.86 -7.61 5.15
CA ARG A 105 -3.81 -8.33 4.29
C ARG A 105 -4.80 -7.35 3.69
N VAL A 106 -5.30 -7.64 2.49
CA VAL A 106 -6.37 -6.87 1.84
C VAL A 106 -7.63 -6.93 2.72
N TYR A 107 -8.18 -5.78 3.09
CA TYR A 107 -9.48 -5.71 3.75
C TYR A 107 -10.60 -6.04 2.76
N GLY A 108 -11.55 -6.86 3.19
CA GLY A 108 -12.75 -7.18 2.38
C GLY A 108 -12.53 -8.18 1.24
N GLY A 109 -11.35 -8.81 1.16
CA GLY A 109 -11.15 -10.01 0.35
C GLY A 109 -11.66 -11.24 1.10
N ASP A 110 -12.81 -11.77 0.68
CA ASP A 110 -13.41 -13.06 1.07
C ASP A 110 -13.87 -13.30 2.53
N ASP A 111 -13.86 -12.30 3.42
CA ASP A 111 -14.51 -12.43 4.75
C ASP A 111 -15.39 -11.23 5.14
N ALA A 112 -16.01 -10.59 4.14
CA ALA A 112 -17.13 -9.67 4.37
C ALA A 112 -18.47 -10.42 4.47
N THR A 113 -18.53 -11.43 5.34
CA THR A 113 -19.79 -11.98 5.86
C THR A 113 -19.72 -12.04 7.38
N ALA A 114 -20.26 -11.00 8.01
CA ALA A 114 -20.74 -11.03 9.39
C ALA A 114 -21.97 -10.12 9.51
#